data_AF-A0A6A3TLY1-F1
#
_entry.id   AF-A0A6A3TLY1-F1
#
_cell.length_a   1.000
_cell.length_b   1.000
_cell.length_c   1.000
_cell.angle_alpha   90.00
_cell.angle_beta   90.00
_cell.angle_gamma   90.00
#
_symmetry.space_group_name_H-M   'P 1'
#
loop_
_entity.id
_entity.type
_entity.pdbx_description
1 polymer ?
#
loop_
_entity_poly.entity_id
_entity_poly.type
_entity_poly.pdbx_seq_one_letter_code
_entity_poly.pdbx_strand_id
1 'polypeptide(L)'
;MQSPPASPSKSSSASPSKNEFLYKVIIIGTKAVGKTNLLSVAARGDQFDERSPPTLQPEFVTVKVQRPDWKFGESNQFIRAQVWDTAGQERFQAISSSHYRRANGALIVYDVSEKSTFKDVWPGENGCQWLSALKQNSDPSLLAAVMLVGNKVDKLNERSVNKKELVMEVAVMKALNETVFKDPKQGPGWLYEAKPKDVTPFRIANSLMYARTSARDNTAELFELTEKVVPSQGLTIQGLSIQGLPEFLKSEPEKQKLEYEPTIEVKTISQALEALLLRIYARSKDIEAGASKRSGKAFRLHDPTQAAEGGPCC
;
A
#
# COMPACT_ATOMS: atom_id res chain seq x y z
N MET A 1 46.40 -38.86 14.52
CA MET A 1 44.93 -38.70 14.58
C MET A 1 44.65 -37.28 15.07
N GLN A 2 44.28 -36.36 14.18
CA GLN A 2 43.87 -35.00 14.51
C GLN A 2 42.39 -34.86 14.16
N SER A 3 41.59 -34.40 15.12
CA SER A 3 40.15 -34.20 14.99
C SER A 3 39.83 -33.02 14.06
N PRO A 4 38.75 -33.07 13.24
CA PRO A 4 38.37 -31.96 12.38
C PRO A 4 37.72 -30.81 13.18
N PRO A 5 37.72 -29.56 12.65
CA PRO A 5 37.23 -28.38 13.34
C PRO A 5 35.68 -28.36 13.42
N ALA A 6 35.16 -27.74 14.47
CA ALA A 6 33.74 -27.62 14.76
C ALA A 6 32.99 -26.80 13.69
N SER A 7 31.88 -27.34 13.20
CA SER A 7 30.95 -26.67 12.29
C SER A 7 30.28 -25.46 12.96
N PRO A 8 30.00 -24.36 12.22
CA PRO A 8 29.31 -23.21 12.78
C PRO A 8 27.87 -23.56 13.16
N SER A 9 27.45 -23.11 14.33
CA SER A 9 26.12 -23.30 14.90
C SER A 9 25.04 -22.74 13.97
N LYS A 10 24.18 -23.62 13.45
CA LYS A 10 22.94 -23.24 12.76
C LYS A 10 22.11 -22.35 13.69
N SER A 11 21.86 -21.11 13.29
CA SER A 11 20.90 -20.23 13.96
C SER A 11 19.52 -20.91 13.95
N SER A 12 19.05 -21.32 15.12
CA SER A 12 17.75 -21.96 15.30
C SER A 12 16.62 -21.00 14.92
N SER A 13 15.92 -21.30 13.83
CA SER A 13 14.64 -20.68 13.52
C SER A 13 13.59 -21.16 14.53
N ALA A 14 13.42 -20.40 15.61
CA ALA A 14 12.34 -20.64 16.58
C ALA A 14 10.99 -20.52 15.87
N SER A 15 10.09 -21.46 16.13
CA SER A 15 8.68 -21.38 15.74
C SER A 15 8.06 -20.11 16.34
N PRO A 16 7.27 -19.34 15.58
CA PRO A 16 6.68 -18.10 16.08
C PRO A 16 5.78 -18.42 17.28
N SER A 17 5.99 -17.71 18.38
CA SER A 17 5.14 -17.84 19.57
C SER A 17 3.72 -17.37 19.25
N LYS A 18 2.73 -17.87 20.00
CA LYS A 18 1.29 -17.72 19.72
C LYS A 18 0.77 -16.27 19.63
N ASN A 19 1.60 -15.27 19.95
CA ASN A 19 1.27 -13.84 19.95
C ASN A 19 2.24 -12.97 19.10
N GLU A 20 3.08 -13.58 18.26
CA GLU A 20 4.01 -12.80 17.43
C GLU A 20 3.31 -12.18 16.21
N PHE A 21 3.39 -10.85 16.08
CA PHE A 21 2.94 -10.13 14.88
C PHE A 21 3.97 -10.28 13.76
N LEU A 22 3.96 -11.42 13.09
CA LEU A 22 4.82 -11.73 11.96
C LEU A 22 4.03 -11.69 10.65
N TYR A 23 4.35 -10.72 9.79
CA TYR A 23 3.74 -10.57 8.48
C TYR A 23 4.68 -10.97 7.36
N LYS A 24 4.12 -11.50 6.27
CA LYS A 24 4.82 -11.74 5.02
C LYS A 24 4.47 -10.61 4.03
N VAL A 25 5.47 -9.88 3.57
CA VAL A 25 5.32 -8.88 2.50
C VAL A 25 6.10 -9.36 1.30
N ILE A 26 5.58 -9.18 0.10
CA ILE A 26 6.28 -9.53 -1.15
C ILE A 26 6.57 -8.27 -1.97
N ILE A 27 7.73 -8.22 -2.62
CA ILE A 27 8.07 -7.17 -3.58
C ILE A 27 8.01 -7.77 -4.98
N ILE A 28 7.16 -7.21 -5.84
CA ILE A 28 6.94 -7.68 -7.21
C ILE A 28 7.12 -6.54 -8.21
N GLY A 29 7.48 -6.88 -9.43
CA GLY A 29 7.72 -5.91 -10.50
C GLY A 29 8.77 -6.41 -11.48
N THR A 30 8.84 -5.78 -12.64
CA THR A 30 9.75 -6.17 -13.73
C THR A 30 11.22 -6.18 -13.28
N LYS A 31 12.09 -6.93 -13.97
CA LYS A 31 13.53 -6.93 -13.72
C LYS A 31 14.11 -5.51 -13.77
N ALA A 32 15.17 -5.27 -13.00
CA ALA A 32 15.93 -4.01 -12.98
C ALA A 32 15.17 -2.74 -12.55
N VAL A 33 13.90 -2.82 -12.09
CA VAL A 33 13.17 -1.66 -11.51
C VAL A 33 13.73 -1.22 -10.15
N GLY A 34 14.63 -2.01 -9.55
CA GLY A 34 15.35 -1.66 -8.31
C GLY A 34 14.78 -2.26 -7.01
N LYS A 35 14.02 -3.37 -7.08
CA LYS A 35 13.44 -4.06 -5.90
C LYS A 35 14.47 -4.39 -4.81
N THR A 36 15.59 -5.00 -5.19
CA THR A 36 16.65 -5.40 -4.27
C THR A 36 17.28 -4.20 -3.58
N ASN A 37 17.68 -3.17 -4.32
CA ASN A 37 18.23 -1.93 -3.75
C ASN A 37 17.21 -1.21 -2.86
N LEU A 38 15.94 -1.15 -3.27
CA LEU A 38 14.87 -0.58 -2.47
C LEU A 38 14.76 -1.29 -1.11
N LEU A 39 14.80 -2.64 -1.11
CA LEU A 39 14.73 -3.43 0.11
C LEU A 39 15.98 -3.29 0.97
N SER A 40 17.17 -3.34 0.38
CA SER A 40 18.44 -3.18 1.12
C SER A 40 18.48 -1.84 1.86
N VAL A 41 18.14 -0.75 1.16
CA VAL A 41 18.11 0.59 1.75
C VAL A 41 17.02 0.70 2.82
N ALA A 42 15.80 0.22 2.55
CA ALA A 42 14.68 0.31 3.48
C ALA A 42 14.88 -0.48 4.78
N ALA A 43 15.42 -1.71 4.67
CA ALA A 43 15.44 -2.67 5.76
C ALA A 43 16.78 -2.77 6.49
N ARG A 44 17.89 -2.52 5.79
CA ARG A 44 19.25 -2.70 6.35
C ARG A 44 19.94 -1.37 6.63
N GLY A 45 19.40 -0.26 6.12
CA GLY A 45 20.11 1.01 6.11
C GLY A 45 21.39 0.94 5.26
N ASP A 46 21.46 -0.04 4.36
CA ASP A 46 22.59 -0.25 3.47
C ASP A 46 22.71 0.91 2.47
N GLN A 47 23.92 1.14 1.97
CA GLN A 47 24.13 2.06 0.86
C GLN A 47 23.60 1.45 -0.45
N PHE A 48 23.09 2.31 -1.31
CA PHE A 48 22.69 1.93 -2.67
C PHE A 48 23.85 1.28 -3.42
N ASP A 49 23.61 0.10 -4.02
CA ASP A 49 24.60 -0.58 -4.87
C ASP A 49 24.20 -0.48 -6.35
N GLU A 50 24.93 0.34 -7.10
CA GLU A 50 24.73 0.50 -8.55
C GLU A 50 25.05 -0.77 -9.33
N ARG A 51 25.90 -1.65 -8.79
CA ARG A 51 26.34 -2.90 -9.41
C ARG A 51 25.66 -4.12 -8.78
N SER A 52 24.49 -3.93 -8.17
CA SER A 52 23.72 -5.00 -7.56
C SER A 52 23.53 -6.16 -8.56
N PRO A 53 23.99 -7.39 -8.25
CA PRO A 53 23.84 -8.51 -9.16
C PRO A 53 22.35 -8.86 -9.37
N PRO A 54 21.98 -9.48 -10.50
CA PRO A 54 20.61 -9.95 -10.70
C PRO A 54 20.18 -10.91 -9.57
N THR A 55 18.97 -10.71 -9.05
CA THR A 55 18.36 -11.61 -8.06
C THR A 55 18.16 -12.99 -8.71
N LEU A 56 18.92 -13.99 -8.26
CA LEU A 56 18.82 -15.36 -8.76
C LEU A 56 17.81 -16.20 -7.96
N GLN A 57 17.73 -15.93 -6.65
CA GLN A 57 16.88 -16.66 -5.73
C GLN A 57 16.04 -15.70 -4.88
N PRO A 58 14.80 -16.06 -4.52
CA PRO A 58 14.01 -15.29 -3.58
C PRO A 58 14.69 -15.27 -2.21
N GLU A 59 14.93 -14.07 -1.70
CA GLU A 59 15.47 -13.85 -0.37
C GLU A 59 14.50 -12.97 0.42
N PHE A 60 14.54 -13.06 1.74
CA PHE A 60 13.75 -12.17 2.59
C PHE A 60 14.63 -11.44 3.59
N VAL A 61 14.22 -10.21 3.91
CA VAL A 61 14.78 -9.43 5.01
C VAL A 61 13.71 -9.27 6.08
N THR A 62 14.13 -9.31 7.34
CA THR A 62 13.22 -9.07 8.48
C THR A 62 13.28 -7.60 8.89
N VAL A 63 12.15 -6.90 8.75
CA VAL A 63 11.96 -5.52 9.22
C VAL A 63 11.19 -5.55 10.53
N LYS A 64 11.57 -4.66 11.46
CA LYS A 64 10.93 -4.52 12.76
C LYS A 64 10.40 -3.10 12.91
N VAL A 65 9.13 -2.97 13.30
CA VAL A 65 8.45 -1.71 13.56
C VAL A 65 7.88 -1.76 14.96
N GLN A 66 8.04 -0.69 15.73
CA GLN A 66 7.45 -0.63 17.06
C GLN A 66 5.92 -0.55 16.94
N ARG A 67 5.21 -1.35 17.74
CA ARG A 67 3.75 -1.27 17.79
C ARG A 67 3.31 0.07 18.37
N PRO A 68 2.36 0.77 17.72
CA PRO A 68 1.88 2.06 18.20
C PRO A 68 1.06 1.95 19.49
N ASP A 69 0.42 0.81 19.73
CA ASP A 69 -0.45 0.54 20.89
C ASP A 69 0.24 -0.26 21.99
N TRP A 70 1.54 -0.56 21.86
CA TRP A 70 2.24 -1.34 22.87
C TRP A 70 2.41 -0.56 24.17
N LYS A 71 2.20 -1.26 25.29
CA LYS A 71 2.37 -0.70 26.64
C LYS A 71 3.51 -1.39 27.37
N PHE A 72 4.18 -0.63 28.24
CA PHE A 72 5.24 -1.16 29.09
C PHE A 72 4.74 -2.37 29.90
N GLY A 73 5.49 -3.47 29.86
CA GLY A 73 5.10 -4.74 30.48
C GLY A 73 4.34 -5.71 29.57
N GLU A 74 3.91 -5.31 28.37
CA GLU A 74 3.32 -6.23 27.39
C GLU A 74 4.40 -6.98 26.58
N SER A 75 4.11 -8.23 26.24
CA SER A 75 4.91 -8.99 25.27
C SER A 75 4.67 -8.50 23.83
N ASN A 76 5.61 -8.80 22.93
CA ASN A 76 5.52 -8.46 21.49
C ASN A 76 5.46 -6.96 21.23
N GLN A 77 6.47 -6.21 21.69
CA GLN A 77 6.64 -4.77 21.41
C GLN A 77 6.72 -4.43 19.92
N PHE A 78 7.21 -5.37 19.10
CA PHE A 78 7.49 -5.12 17.70
C PHE A 78 6.56 -5.92 16.78
N ILE A 79 6.11 -5.25 15.72
CA ILE A 79 5.65 -5.88 14.49
C ILE A 79 6.89 -6.32 13.72
N ARG A 80 6.89 -7.56 13.24
CA ARG A 80 7.94 -8.10 12.38
C ARG A 80 7.36 -8.36 11.00
N ALA A 81 8.11 -8.04 9.97
CA ALA A 81 7.75 -8.39 8.61
C ALA A 81 8.91 -9.08 7.91
N GLN A 82 8.63 -10.23 7.31
CA GLN A 82 9.52 -10.85 6.33
C GLN A 82 9.15 -10.27 4.97
N VAL A 83 10.01 -9.40 4.45
CA VAL A 83 9.85 -8.79 3.14
C VAL A 83 10.65 -9.61 2.14
N TRP A 84 9.95 -10.28 1.23
CA TRP A 84 10.50 -11.17 0.23
C TRP A 84 10.83 -10.39 -1.05
N ASP A 85 12.11 -10.31 -1.39
CA ASP A 85 12.59 -9.86 -2.69
C ASP A 85 12.50 -11.02 -3.68
N THR A 86 11.77 -10.83 -4.77
CA THR A 86 11.61 -11.84 -5.82
C THR A 86 12.36 -11.46 -7.08
N ALA A 87 12.78 -12.47 -7.84
CA ALA A 87 13.50 -12.26 -9.09
C ALA A 87 12.55 -11.77 -10.19
N GLY A 88 12.57 -10.47 -10.50
CA GLY A 88 11.71 -9.82 -11.52
C GLY A 88 11.75 -10.37 -12.96
N GLN A 89 12.47 -11.47 -13.19
CA GLN A 89 12.39 -12.31 -14.39
C GLN A 89 11.22 -13.30 -14.35
N GLU A 90 10.43 -13.39 -13.28
CA GLU A 90 9.43 -14.43 -13.08
C GLU A 90 8.16 -14.35 -13.97
N ARG A 91 8.30 -13.92 -15.24
CA ARG A 91 7.27 -13.93 -16.30
C ARG A 91 6.55 -15.27 -16.50
N PHE A 92 6.97 -16.35 -15.83
CA PHE A 92 6.32 -17.66 -15.87
C PHE A 92 5.61 -17.97 -14.54
N GLN A 93 4.29 -17.75 -14.54
CA GLN A 93 3.33 -17.90 -13.44
C GLN A 93 3.37 -19.26 -12.69
N ALA A 94 4.00 -20.29 -13.23
CA ALA A 94 3.99 -21.64 -12.67
C ALA A 94 4.93 -21.84 -11.46
N ILE A 95 6.05 -21.10 -11.37
CA ILE A 95 7.04 -21.27 -10.28
C ILE A 95 6.78 -20.29 -9.11
N SER A 96 5.92 -19.28 -9.32
CA SER A 96 5.78 -18.13 -8.40
C SER A 96 4.57 -18.16 -7.47
N SER A 97 3.55 -19.00 -7.69
CA SER A 97 2.30 -18.99 -6.88
C SER A 97 2.51 -19.24 -5.39
N SER A 98 3.57 -19.98 -5.01
CA SER A 98 3.96 -20.21 -3.61
C SER A 98 4.42 -18.94 -2.90
N HIS A 99 5.05 -18.00 -3.61
CA HIS A 99 5.52 -16.73 -3.05
C HIS A 99 4.35 -15.80 -2.72
N TYR A 100 3.32 -15.76 -3.58
CA TYR A 100 2.09 -14.99 -3.33
C TYR A 100 1.25 -15.55 -2.19
N ARG A 101 1.28 -16.87 -1.98
CA ARG A 101 0.49 -17.54 -0.93
C ARG A 101 0.84 -16.98 0.45
N ARG A 102 -0.22 -16.66 1.23
CA ARG A 102 -0.14 -16.13 2.60
C ARG A 102 0.67 -14.83 2.73
N ALA A 103 0.83 -14.07 1.64
CA ALA A 103 1.28 -12.69 1.80
C ALA A 103 0.20 -11.90 2.57
N ASN A 104 0.63 -10.99 3.43
CA ASN A 104 -0.21 -10.06 4.17
C ASN A 104 -0.25 -8.68 3.49
N GLY A 105 0.75 -8.37 2.67
CA GLY A 105 0.80 -7.17 1.85
C GLY A 105 1.79 -7.31 0.70
N ALA A 106 1.80 -6.32 -0.19
CA ALA A 106 2.69 -6.32 -1.35
C ALA A 106 3.18 -4.92 -1.72
N LEU A 107 4.43 -4.86 -2.18
CA LEU A 107 5.03 -3.72 -2.88
C LEU A 107 5.05 -4.03 -4.37
N ILE A 108 4.41 -3.20 -5.18
CA ILE A 108 4.46 -3.33 -6.65
C ILE A 108 5.32 -2.22 -7.20
N VAL A 109 6.51 -2.56 -7.69
CA VAL A 109 7.56 -1.60 -8.04
C VAL A 109 7.67 -1.44 -9.56
N TYR A 110 7.72 -0.19 -10.03
CA TYR A 110 8.06 0.15 -11.40
C TYR A 110 9.14 1.24 -11.44
N ASP A 111 9.81 1.37 -12.58
CA ASP A 111 10.80 2.42 -12.83
C ASP A 111 10.12 3.62 -13.49
N VAL A 112 10.17 4.79 -12.83
CA VAL A 112 9.53 6.00 -13.38
C VAL A 112 10.17 6.50 -14.67
N SER A 113 11.40 6.08 -14.96
CA SER A 113 12.13 6.39 -16.19
C SER A 113 11.83 5.43 -17.34
N GLU A 114 11.05 4.37 -17.11
CA GLU A 114 10.76 3.33 -18.10
C GLU A 114 9.27 2.96 -18.13
N LYS A 115 8.51 3.58 -19.03
CA LYS A 115 7.05 3.43 -19.17
C LYS A 115 6.58 2.00 -19.40
N SER A 116 7.40 1.15 -20.01
CA SER A 116 7.12 -0.29 -20.18
C SER A 116 6.88 -0.98 -18.83
N THR A 117 7.68 -0.65 -17.81
CA THR A 117 7.60 -1.27 -16.48
C THR A 117 6.32 -0.89 -15.74
N PHE A 118 5.83 0.35 -15.94
CA PHE A 118 4.53 0.76 -15.43
C PHE A 118 3.39 0.05 -16.16
N LYS A 119 3.50 -0.17 -17.47
CA LYS A 119 2.50 -0.94 -18.24
C LYS A 119 2.41 -2.39 -17.77
N ASP A 120 3.53 -3.01 -17.37
CA ASP A 120 3.56 -4.38 -16.81
C ASP A 120 2.85 -4.47 -15.44
N VAL A 121 2.81 -3.35 -14.70
CA VAL A 121 2.10 -3.23 -13.42
C VAL A 121 0.62 -2.90 -13.63
N TRP A 122 0.32 -1.99 -14.56
CA TRP A 122 -1.01 -1.42 -14.78
C TRP A 122 -1.46 -1.39 -16.24
N PRO A 123 -2.60 -2.01 -16.60
CA PRO A 123 -3.05 -2.13 -17.99
C PRO A 123 -3.87 -0.93 -18.47
N GLY A 124 -3.49 -0.44 -19.64
CA GLY A 124 -4.44 -0.35 -20.75
C GLY A 124 -4.29 -1.61 -21.60
N GLU A 125 -5.39 -2.35 -21.76
CA GLU A 125 -5.67 -3.48 -22.66
C GLU A 125 -4.75 -4.71 -22.83
N ASN A 126 -3.46 -4.76 -22.45
CA ASN A 126 -2.67 -6.03 -22.56
C ASN A 126 -1.55 -6.23 -21.49
N GLY A 127 -1.45 -5.37 -20.47
CA GLY A 127 -0.25 -5.27 -19.61
C GLY A 127 -0.41 -5.66 -18.12
N CYS A 128 -1.56 -6.14 -17.66
CA CYS A 128 -1.85 -6.27 -16.22
C CYS A 128 -1.17 -7.46 -15.52
N GLN A 129 0.13 -7.68 -15.70
CA GLN A 129 0.74 -8.94 -15.28
C GLN A 129 0.84 -9.03 -13.76
N TRP A 130 1.41 -8.01 -13.11
CA TRP A 130 1.72 -8.08 -11.67
C TRP A 130 0.50 -7.92 -10.76
N LEU A 131 -0.32 -6.89 -11.00
CA LEU A 131 -1.53 -6.68 -10.19
C LEU A 131 -2.56 -7.80 -10.39
N SER A 132 -2.73 -8.29 -11.62
CA SER A 132 -3.63 -9.42 -11.89
C SER A 132 -3.10 -10.71 -11.26
N ALA A 133 -1.81 -10.99 -11.38
CA ALA A 133 -1.20 -12.16 -10.72
C ALA A 133 -1.36 -12.09 -9.19
N LEU A 134 -1.17 -10.91 -8.59
CA LEU A 134 -1.41 -10.70 -7.16
C LEU A 134 -2.87 -11.00 -6.80
N LYS A 135 -3.83 -10.48 -7.57
CA LYS A 135 -5.28 -10.72 -7.39
C LYS A 135 -5.66 -12.19 -7.53
N GLN A 136 -5.05 -12.91 -8.45
CA GLN A 136 -5.37 -14.32 -8.72
C GLN A 136 -4.74 -15.29 -7.70
N ASN A 137 -3.58 -14.94 -7.13
CA ASN A 137 -2.79 -15.86 -6.31
C ASN A 137 -2.79 -15.51 -4.80
N SER A 138 -3.43 -14.42 -4.39
CA SER A 138 -3.44 -13.94 -3.00
C SER A 138 -4.85 -13.89 -2.42
N ASP A 139 -4.95 -13.79 -1.09
CA ASP A 139 -6.24 -13.58 -0.43
C ASP A 139 -6.87 -12.25 -0.91
N PRO A 140 -8.18 -12.19 -1.21
CA PRO A 140 -8.84 -10.94 -1.60
C PRO A 140 -8.67 -9.79 -0.59
N SER A 141 -8.43 -10.09 0.70
CA SER A 141 -8.14 -9.10 1.73
C SER A 141 -6.78 -8.42 1.59
N LEU A 142 -5.86 -9.00 0.83
CA LEU A 142 -4.50 -8.50 0.61
C LEU A 142 -4.49 -7.17 -0.16
N LEU A 143 -5.43 -6.95 -1.08
CA LEU A 143 -5.46 -5.75 -1.93
C LEU A 143 -5.49 -4.44 -1.14
N ALA A 144 -6.04 -4.46 0.06
CA ALA A 144 -6.13 -3.32 0.95
C ALA A 144 -4.83 -3.01 1.73
N ALA A 145 -3.79 -3.81 1.50
CA ALA A 145 -2.44 -3.68 2.04
C ALA A 145 -1.40 -3.77 0.91
N VAL A 146 -1.67 -3.07 -0.20
CA VAL A 146 -0.77 -2.98 -1.35
C VAL A 146 -0.30 -1.55 -1.51
N MET A 147 1.00 -1.40 -1.77
CA MET A 147 1.62 -0.14 -2.11
C MET A 147 2.19 -0.22 -3.52
N LEU A 148 1.75 0.69 -4.39
CA LEU A 148 2.37 0.96 -5.68
C LEU A 148 3.60 1.84 -5.45
N VAL A 149 4.75 1.47 -6.01
CA VAL A 149 6.03 2.17 -5.81
C VAL A 149 6.58 2.62 -7.16
N GLY A 150 6.60 3.93 -7.39
CA GLY A 150 7.36 4.55 -8.46
C GLY A 150 8.78 4.79 -8.00
N ASN A 151 9.72 3.95 -8.42
CA ASN A 151 11.12 4.02 -8.02
C ASN A 151 11.97 4.76 -9.05
N LYS A 152 13.15 5.22 -8.61
CA LYS A 152 14.15 5.97 -9.38
C LYS A 152 13.73 7.39 -9.75
N VAL A 153 13.05 8.09 -8.83
CA VAL A 153 12.61 9.47 -9.06
C VAL A 153 13.76 10.47 -9.22
N ASP A 154 14.95 10.11 -8.76
CA ASP A 154 16.20 10.83 -9.05
C ASP A 154 16.43 11.03 -10.55
N LYS A 155 15.98 10.08 -11.37
CA LYS A 155 16.11 10.12 -12.83
C LYS A 155 15.14 11.08 -13.53
N LEU A 156 14.08 11.55 -12.86
CA LEU A 156 13.09 12.44 -13.50
C LEU A 156 13.69 13.79 -13.92
N ASN A 157 14.75 14.22 -13.23
CA ASN A 157 15.44 15.47 -13.49
C ASN A 157 16.71 15.29 -14.34
N GLU A 158 17.07 14.06 -14.70
CA GLU A 158 18.25 13.78 -15.50
C GLU A 158 18.02 14.13 -16.99
N ARG A 159 18.96 14.89 -17.57
CA ARG A 159 18.86 15.32 -18.99
C ARG A 159 18.97 14.16 -19.98
N SER A 160 19.55 13.04 -19.57
CA SER A 160 19.78 11.84 -20.39
C SER A 160 18.50 11.02 -20.62
N VAL A 161 17.45 11.22 -19.82
CA VAL A 161 16.25 10.41 -19.89
C VAL A 161 15.29 10.94 -20.95
N ASN A 162 14.82 10.05 -21.82
CA ASN A 162 13.83 10.39 -22.83
C ASN A 162 12.48 10.68 -22.15
N LYS A 163 12.03 11.94 -22.20
CA LYS A 163 10.75 12.37 -21.62
C LYS A 163 9.54 11.56 -22.08
N LYS A 164 9.58 10.94 -23.27
CA LYS A 164 8.50 10.08 -23.78
C LYS A 164 8.38 8.75 -23.03
N GLU A 165 9.48 8.28 -22.44
CA GLU A 165 9.56 7.05 -21.64
C GLU A 165 9.23 7.29 -20.17
N LEU A 166 9.11 8.54 -19.74
CA LEU A 166 8.72 8.85 -18.37
C LEU A 166 7.27 8.44 -18.10
N VAL A 167 7.05 7.91 -16.90
CA VAL A 167 5.72 7.66 -16.38
C VAL A 167 5.16 8.98 -15.85
N MET A 168 4.12 9.49 -16.53
CA MET A 168 3.49 10.74 -16.15
C MET A 168 2.63 10.56 -14.89
N GLU A 169 2.75 11.48 -13.93
CA GLU A 169 1.99 11.45 -12.68
C GLU A 169 0.48 11.39 -12.90
N VAL A 170 -0.03 12.13 -13.89
CA VAL A 170 -1.45 12.10 -14.28
C VAL A 170 -1.91 10.68 -14.66
N ALA A 171 -1.04 9.89 -15.31
CA ALA A 171 -1.38 8.51 -15.66
C ALA A 171 -1.43 7.60 -14.42
N VAL A 172 -0.54 7.83 -13.45
CA VAL A 172 -0.53 7.10 -12.18
C VAL A 172 -1.78 7.43 -11.35
N MET A 173 -2.12 8.71 -11.21
CA MET A 173 -3.30 9.14 -10.46
C MET A 173 -4.60 8.64 -11.10
N LYS A 174 -4.68 8.69 -12.44
CA LYS A 174 -5.80 8.08 -13.18
C LYS A 174 -5.91 6.58 -12.88
N ALA A 175 -4.79 5.86 -12.94
CA ALA A 175 -4.75 4.44 -12.60
C ALA A 175 -5.22 4.18 -11.15
N LEU A 176 -4.65 4.84 -10.15
CA LEU A 176 -5.03 4.67 -8.75
C LEU A 176 -6.54 4.88 -8.54
N ASN A 177 -7.09 5.97 -9.08
CA ASN A 177 -8.52 6.25 -9.03
C ASN A 177 -9.34 5.16 -9.72
N GLU A 178 -8.92 4.69 -10.90
CA GLU A 178 -9.60 3.58 -11.57
C GLU A 178 -9.61 2.31 -10.71
N THR A 179 -8.58 1.96 -9.93
CA THR A 179 -8.69 0.76 -9.06
C THR A 179 -9.60 0.96 -7.86
N VAL A 180 -9.67 2.18 -7.32
CA VAL A 180 -10.55 2.48 -6.18
C VAL A 180 -12.02 2.53 -6.61
N PHE A 181 -12.29 3.05 -7.82
CA PHE A 181 -13.64 3.37 -8.29
C PHE A 181 -14.17 2.46 -9.39
N LYS A 182 -13.33 1.67 -10.06
CA LYS A 182 -13.78 0.66 -11.02
C LYS A 182 -14.19 -0.58 -10.25
N ASP A 183 -15.45 -0.55 -9.88
CA ASP A 183 -16.09 -1.63 -9.18
C ASP A 183 -15.97 -2.96 -9.96
N PRO A 184 -15.83 -4.10 -9.27
CA PRO A 184 -15.63 -5.38 -9.92
C PRO A 184 -16.87 -5.74 -10.75
N LYS A 185 -16.66 -6.25 -11.97
CA LYS A 185 -17.74 -6.71 -12.87
C LYS A 185 -18.69 -7.73 -12.22
N GLN A 186 -18.23 -8.40 -11.16
CA GLN A 186 -19.01 -9.28 -10.30
C GLN A 186 -18.69 -8.91 -8.85
N GLY A 187 -19.72 -8.52 -8.10
CA GLY A 187 -19.59 -8.05 -6.73
C GLY A 187 -20.95 -7.63 -6.17
N PRO A 188 -21.04 -7.39 -4.86
CA PRO A 188 -22.30 -7.04 -4.26
C PRO A 188 -22.67 -5.59 -4.66
N GLY A 189 -23.81 -5.45 -5.35
CA GLY A 189 -24.30 -4.18 -5.92
C GLY A 189 -24.47 -3.03 -4.91
N TRP A 190 -24.46 -3.34 -3.60
CA TRP A 190 -24.61 -2.32 -2.56
C TRP A 190 -23.52 -1.25 -2.59
N LEU A 191 -22.31 -1.51 -3.09
CA LEU A 191 -21.27 -0.47 -3.19
C LEU A 191 -21.67 0.64 -4.20
N TYR A 192 -22.55 0.32 -5.15
CA TYR A 192 -23.15 1.25 -6.11
C TYR A 192 -24.45 1.87 -5.59
N GLU A 193 -25.23 1.10 -4.83
CA GLU A 193 -26.57 1.50 -4.37
C GLU A 193 -26.55 2.26 -3.04
N ALA A 194 -25.48 2.13 -2.25
CA ALA A 194 -25.35 2.80 -0.96
C ALA A 194 -24.95 4.27 -1.11
N LYS A 195 -25.28 5.09 -0.10
CA LYS A 195 -24.97 6.52 -0.11
C LYS A 195 -23.44 6.73 -0.07
N PRO A 196 -22.90 7.78 -0.71
CA PRO A 196 -21.46 8.07 -0.73
C PRO A 196 -20.81 8.01 0.65
N LYS A 197 -21.44 8.62 1.66
CA LYS A 197 -20.98 8.61 3.05
C LYS A 197 -20.75 7.21 3.65
N ASP A 198 -21.51 6.21 3.21
CA ASP A 198 -21.45 4.85 3.77
C ASP A 198 -20.37 4.00 3.06
N VAL A 199 -20.02 4.35 1.82
CA VAL A 199 -19.03 3.63 1.00
C VAL A 199 -17.65 4.29 1.01
N THR A 200 -17.57 5.60 1.27
CA THR A 200 -16.31 6.37 1.29
C THR A 200 -15.27 5.78 2.23
N PRO A 201 -15.58 5.46 3.51
CA PRO A 201 -14.59 4.88 4.40
C PRO A 201 -14.10 3.50 3.94
N PHE A 202 -14.98 2.71 3.33
CA PHE A 202 -14.60 1.42 2.74
C PHE A 202 -13.66 1.60 1.54
N ARG A 203 -13.93 2.55 0.66
CA ARG A 203 -13.07 2.87 -0.50
C ARG A 203 -11.70 3.36 -0.04
N ILE A 204 -11.63 4.23 0.96
CA ILE A 204 -10.39 4.69 1.60
C ILE A 204 -9.60 3.51 2.16
N ALA A 205 -10.23 2.67 3.00
CA ALA A 205 -9.56 1.55 3.67
C ALA A 205 -9.02 0.48 2.70
N ASN A 206 -9.63 0.32 1.52
CA ASN A 206 -9.21 -0.64 0.50
C ASN A 206 -8.44 0.00 -0.66
N SER A 207 -8.15 1.30 -0.61
CA SER A 207 -7.35 2.01 -1.62
C SER A 207 -5.91 1.52 -1.62
N LEU A 208 -5.24 1.58 -2.77
CA LEU A 208 -3.79 1.34 -2.83
C LEU A 208 -3.06 2.54 -2.21
N MET A 209 -1.99 2.29 -1.46
CA MET A 209 -1.01 3.34 -1.16
C MET A 209 -0.14 3.58 -2.39
N TYR A 210 0.37 4.79 -2.55
CA TYR A 210 1.32 5.12 -3.61
C TYR A 210 2.56 5.78 -3.03
N ALA A 211 3.74 5.27 -3.34
CA ALA A 211 5.01 5.87 -2.92
C ALA A 211 5.86 6.24 -4.13
N ARG A 212 6.42 7.45 -4.11
CA ARG A 212 7.51 7.89 -4.99
C ARG A 212 8.82 7.69 -4.24
N THR A 213 9.80 7.03 -4.84
CA THR A 213 11.02 6.63 -4.12
C THR A 213 12.29 6.80 -4.95
N SER A 214 13.39 7.13 -4.29
CA SER A 214 14.75 7.02 -4.81
C SER A 214 15.55 6.13 -3.87
N ALA A 215 15.78 4.88 -4.26
CA ALA A 215 16.70 3.99 -3.54
C ALA A 215 18.11 4.58 -3.45
N ARG A 216 18.52 5.37 -4.44
CA ARG A 216 19.82 6.04 -4.47
C ARG A 216 19.97 7.07 -3.36
N ASP A 217 18.93 7.87 -3.14
CA ASP A 217 18.96 8.98 -2.18
C ASP A 217 18.31 8.64 -0.84
N ASN A 218 17.79 7.41 -0.71
CA ASN A 218 16.94 6.97 0.41
C ASN A 218 15.77 7.94 0.69
N THR A 219 15.13 8.42 -0.37
CA THR A 219 13.96 9.31 -0.25
C THR A 219 12.68 8.58 -0.60
N ALA A 220 11.60 8.95 0.09
CA ALA A 220 10.25 8.50 -0.23
C ALA A 220 9.23 9.62 0.03
N GLU A 221 8.25 9.73 -0.85
CA GLU A 221 7.02 10.49 -0.63
C GLU A 221 5.84 9.53 -0.73
N LEU A 222 5.08 9.39 0.35
CA LEU A 222 3.92 8.51 0.43
C LEU A 222 2.63 9.30 0.16
N PHE A 223 1.72 8.72 -0.60
CA PHE A 223 0.41 9.25 -0.93
C PHE A 223 -0.67 8.25 -0.53
N GLU A 224 -1.68 8.75 0.19
CA GLU A 224 -2.83 7.97 0.62
C GLU A 224 -4.13 8.64 0.19
N LEU A 225 -5.18 7.85 -0.04
CA LEU A 225 -6.48 8.37 -0.42
C LEU A 225 -7.19 8.97 0.81
N THR A 226 -7.51 10.25 0.75
CA THR A 226 -8.18 11.01 1.82
C THR A 226 -9.44 11.69 1.28
N GLU A 227 -10.30 12.12 2.20
CA GLU A 227 -11.49 12.91 1.90
C GLU A 227 -11.19 14.39 2.11
N LYS A 228 -11.31 15.18 1.04
CA LYS A 228 -11.23 16.64 1.09
C LYS A 228 -12.61 17.26 1.05
N VAL A 229 -12.82 18.20 1.96
CA VAL A 229 -13.93 19.13 1.90
C VAL A 229 -13.55 20.22 0.90
N VAL A 230 -14.22 20.26 -0.25
CA VAL A 230 -14.03 21.34 -1.22
C VAL A 230 -15.07 22.42 -0.91
N PRO A 231 -14.64 23.65 -0.58
CA PRO A 231 -15.58 24.76 -0.44
C PRO A 231 -16.30 24.94 -1.77
N SER A 232 -17.64 24.97 -1.72
CA SER A 232 -18.46 25.28 -2.89
C SER A 232 -18.08 26.68 -3.38
N GLN A 233 -17.37 26.76 -4.51
CA GLN A 233 -17.18 28.04 -5.18
C GLN A 233 -18.57 28.51 -5.65
N GLY A 234 -19.11 29.53 -4.99
CA GLY A 234 -20.38 30.12 -5.39
C GLY A 234 -20.38 30.47 -6.88
N LEU A 235 -21.44 30.09 -7.57
CA LEU A 235 -21.67 30.40 -8.99
C LEU A 235 -21.46 31.90 -9.25
N THR A 236 -20.30 32.27 -9.77
CA THR A 236 -20.07 33.62 -10.29
C THR A 236 -20.46 33.59 -11.76
N ILE A 237 -21.75 33.79 -12.03
CA ILE A 237 -22.22 34.04 -13.40
C ILE A 237 -21.83 35.48 -13.73
N GLN A 238 -20.89 35.64 -14.67
CA GLN A 238 -20.56 36.86 -15.42
C GLN A 238 -21.14 38.18 -14.85
N GLY A 239 -20.53 38.71 -13.78
CA GLY A 239 -20.61 40.13 -13.43
C GLY A 239 -21.89 40.66 -12.77
N LEU A 240 -22.84 39.82 -12.33
CA LEU A 240 -24.00 40.29 -11.57
C LEU A 240 -24.02 39.70 -10.15
N SER A 241 -23.57 40.49 -9.16
CA SER A 241 -23.86 40.20 -7.75
C SER A 241 -25.34 40.43 -7.50
N ILE A 242 -26.14 39.37 -7.41
CA ILE A 242 -27.54 39.50 -6.98
C ILE A 242 -27.53 39.76 -5.46
N GLN A 243 -27.49 41.05 -5.08
CA GLN A 243 -27.79 41.47 -3.72
C GLN A 243 -29.27 41.15 -3.45
N GLY A 244 -29.56 40.04 -2.77
CA GLY A 244 -30.92 39.72 -2.35
C GLY A 244 -31.30 38.25 -2.18
N LEU A 245 -30.43 37.27 -2.45
CA LEU A 245 -30.79 35.87 -2.18
C LEU A 245 -30.85 35.58 -0.66
N PRO A 246 -31.91 34.90 -0.16
CA PRO A 246 -31.99 34.38 1.19
C PRO A 246 -30.79 33.47 1.53
N GLU A 247 -30.25 33.56 2.75
CA GLU A 247 -29.07 32.78 3.17
C GLU A 247 -29.23 31.26 3.00
N PHE A 248 -30.45 30.72 3.09
CA PHE A 248 -30.72 29.28 2.92
C PHE A 248 -30.46 28.77 1.49
N LEU A 249 -30.45 29.65 0.48
CA LEU A 249 -30.14 29.30 -0.92
C LEU A 249 -28.65 29.49 -1.25
N LYS A 250 -27.84 30.04 -0.32
CA LYS A 250 -26.41 30.29 -0.53
C LYS A 250 -25.52 29.12 -0.07
N SER A 251 -26.03 28.19 0.73
CA SER A 251 -25.27 27.01 1.15
C SER A 251 -25.55 25.85 0.20
N GLU A 252 -24.83 25.79 -0.92
CA GLU A 252 -24.62 24.48 -1.57
C GLU A 252 -23.83 23.60 -0.58
N PRO A 253 -24.26 22.34 -0.35
CA PRO A 253 -23.55 21.43 0.54
C PRO A 253 -22.10 21.27 0.05
N GLU A 254 -21.14 21.39 0.97
CA GLU A 254 -19.72 21.17 0.69
C GLU A 254 -19.54 19.85 -0.07
N LYS A 255 -18.91 19.91 -1.25
CA LYS A 255 -18.67 18.70 -2.03
C LYS A 255 -17.44 18.00 -1.47
N GLN A 256 -17.67 16.84 -0.88
CA GLN A 256 -16.62 15.91 -0.50
C GLN A 256 -15.99 15.32 -1.76
N LYS A 257 -14.69 15.52 -1.95
CA LYS A 257 -13.91 14.96 -3.07
C LYS A 257 -12.80 14.07 -2.50
N LEU A 258 -12.70 12.86 -3.01
CA LEU A 258 -11.59 11.96 -2.69
C LEU A 258 -10.37 12.30 -3.53
N GLU A 259 -9.22 12.43 -2.88
CA GLU A 259 -7.95 12.78 -3.51
C GLU A 259 -6.79 12.03 -2.85
N TYR A 260 -5.74 11.76 -3.61
CA TYR A 260 -4.50 11.24 -3.06
C TYR A 260 -3.65 12.38 -2.52
N GLU A 261 -3.29 12.32 -1.24
CA GLU A 261 -2.55 13.37 -0.55
C GLU A 261 -1.24 12.87 0.03
N PRO A 262 -0.19 13.72 0.06
CA PRO A 262 1.09 13.35 0.63
C PRO A 262 1.03 13.22 2.15
N THR A 263 1.57 12.13 2.68
CA THR A 263 1.78 11.92 4.11
C THR A 263 3.05 12.66 4.54
N ILE A 264 2.89 13.83 5.17
CA ILE A 264 3.98 14.81 5.46
C ILE A 264 5.18 14.21 6.22
N GLU A 265 4.93 13.20 7.06
CA GLU A 265 5.94 12.61 7.93
C GLU A 265 6.87 11.59 7.21
N VAL A 266 6.45 11.08 6.05
CA VAL A 266 7.21 10.06 5.32
C VAL A 266 8.19 10.72 4.37
N LYS A 267 9.48 10.56 4.67
CA LYS A 267 10.60 11.13 3.89
C LYS A 267 11.58 10.07 3.38
N THR A 268 11.59 8.88 3.98
CA THR A 268 12.54 7.80 3.68
C THR A 268 11.81 6.52 3.30
N ILE A 269 12.52 5.62 2.61
CA ILE A 269 11.94 4.35 2.16
C ILE A 269 11.58 3.47 3.36
N SER A 270 12.38 3.51 4.43
CA SER A 270 12.08 2.82 5.69
C SER A 270 10.76 3.28 6.30
N GLN A 271 10.48 4.59 6.32
CA GLN A 271 9.22 5.14 6.82
C GLN A 271 8.02 4.76 5.93
N ALA A 272 8.19 4.74 4.61
CA ALA A 272 7.14 4.28 3.70
C ALA A 272 6.82 2.79 3.93
N LEU A 273 7.85 1.96 4.14
CA LEU A 273 7.68 0.55 4.48
C LEU A 273 7.02 0.39 5.86
N GLU A 274 7.42 1.19 6.85
CA GLU A 274 6.78 1.23 8.16
C GLU A 274 5.29 1.55 8.08
N ALA A 275 4.90 2.56 7.30
CA ALA A 275 3.50 2.89 7.06
C ALA A 275 2.70 1.70 6.47
N LEU A 276 3.29 0.96 5.52
CA LEU A 276 2.68 -0.27 5.00
C LEU A 276 2.48 -1.32 6.10
N LEU A 277 3.48 -1.52 6.95
CA LEU A 277 3.41 -2.51 8.04
C LEU A 277 2.37 -2.11 9.11
N LEU A 278 2.29 -0.83 9.45
CA LEU A 278 1.26 -0.31 10.35
C LEU A 278 -0.14 -0.47 9.76
N ARG A 279 -0.31 -0.26 8.45
CA ARG A 279 -1.57 -0.51 7.75
C ARG A 279 -1.96 -1.99 7.76
N ILE A 280 -1.02 -2.91 7.52
CA ILE A 280 -1.25 -4.36 7.65
C ILE A 280 -1.67 -4.70 9.09
N TYR A 281 -0.94 -4.15 10.07
CA TYR A 281 -1.17 -4.39 11.49
C TYR A 281 -2.56 -3.95 11.95
N ALA A 282 -2.94 -2.70 11.65
CA ALA A 282 -4.25 -2.15 11.99
C ALA A 282 -5.38 -3.04 11.45
N ARG A 283 -5.28 -3.45 10.18
CA ARG A 283 -6.28 -4.32 9.55
C ARG A 283 -6.36 -5.71 10.16
N SER A 284 -5.25 -6.24 10.66
CA SER A 284 -5.24 -7.58 11.27
C SER A 284 -5.96 -7.61 12.63
N LYS A 285 -6.07 -6.48 13.33
CA LYS A 285 -6.81 -6.38 14.60
C LYS A 285 -8.31 -6.47 14.41
N ASP A 286 -8.81 -5.94 13.30
CA ASP A 286 -10.24 -5.97 12.97
C ASP A 286 -10.71 -7.34 12.46
N ILE A 287 -9.80 -8.34 12.38
CA ILE A 287 -10.06 -9.70 11.93
C ILE A 287 -9.88 -10.65 13.13
N GLU A 288 -10.94 -10.84 13.94
CA GLU A 288 -10.89 -11.81 15.04
C GLU A 288 -10.68 -13.25 14.51
N ALA A 289 -9.62 -13.89 15.03
CA ALA A 289 -9.23 -15.26 14.73
C ALA A 289 -10.32 -16.25 15.16
N GLY A 290 -11.17 -16.65 14.20
CA GLY A 290 -12.26 -17.62 14.41
C GLY A 290 -13.51 -17.31 13.59
N ALA A 291 -13.64 -16.08 13.07
CA ALA A 291 -14.73 -15.76 12.18
C ALA A 291 -14.39 -16.20 10.74
N SER A 292 -15.06 -17.25 10.27
CA SER A 292 -15.36 -17.35 8.84
C SER A 292 -15.85 -15.98 8.38
N LYS A 293 -15.22 -15.44 7.31
CA LYS A 293 -15.62 -14.19 6.67
C LYS A 293 -17.13 -14.27 6.46
N ARG A 294 -17.92 -13.61 7.33
CA ARG A 294 -19.37 -13.56 7.12
C ARG A 294 -19.55 -12.81 5.82
N SER A 295 -19.77 -13.57 4.75
CA SER A 295 -20.23 -13.07 3.47
C SER A 295 -21.27 -11.99 3.75
N GLY A 296 -20.95 -10.73 3.42
CA GLY A 296 -21.93 -9.65 3.35
C GLY A 296 -22.26 -8.87 4.62
N LYS A 297 -21.34 -8.63 5.57
CA LYS A 297 -21.52 -7.48 6.50
C LYS A 297 -20.43 -6.43 6.36
N ALA A 298 -20.87 -5.20 6.08
CA ALA A 298 -20.02 -4.03 5.93
C ALA A 298 -19.23 -3.73 7.21
N PHE A 299 -18.06 -3.13 7.01
CA PHE A 299 -17.18 -2.61 8.05
C PHE A 299 -17.98 -1.66 8.95
N ARG A 300 -18.12 -1.97 10.25
CA ARG A 300 -18.73 -1.05 11.22
C ARG A 300 -17.62 -0.19 11.81
N LEU A 301 -17.60 1.08 11.44
CA LEU A 301 -16.88 2.09 12.20
C LEU A 301 -17.62 2.27 13.53
N HIS A 302 -16.90 2.19 14.64
CA HIS A 302 -17.43 2.63 15.93
C HIS A 302 -17.74 4.12 15.83
N ASP A 303 -19.01 4.47 15.91
CA ASP A 303 -19.45 5.86 16.02
C ASP A 303 -19.12 6.33 17.46
N PRO A 304 -18.18 7.26 17.67
CA PRO A 304 -17.79 7.71 19.01
C PRO A 304 -18.95 8.40 19.76
N THR A 305 -20.04 8.75 19.06
CA THR A 305 -21.16 9.49 19.63
C THR A 305 -22.20 8.62 20.36
N GLN A 306 -22.14 7.29 20.26
CA GLN A 306 -23.10 6.40 20.94
C GLN A 306 -22.62 5.86 22.31
N ALA A 307 -21.46 6.29 22.80
CA ALA A 307 -20.94 5.86 24.10
C ALA A 307 -21.51 6.66 25.31
N ALA A 308 -22.41 7.63 25.09
CA ALA A 308 -22.90 8.53 26.13
C ALA A 308 -24.37 8.30 26.56
N GLU A 309 -25.06 7.26 26.09
CA GLU A 309 -26.41 6.91 26.55
C GLU A 309 -26.43 5.52 27.19
N GLY A 310 -25.69 5.40 28.30
CA GLY A 310 -25.82 4.29 29.25
C GLY A 310 -26.27 4.84 30.59
N GLY A 311 -27.57 5.09 30.75
CA GLY A 311 -28.17 5.37 32.06
C GLY A 311 -28.01 4.16 33.00
N PRO A 312 -27.99 4.37 34.33
CA PRO A 312 -27.82 3.27 35.27
C PRO A 312 -29.14 2.51 35.42
N CYS A 313 -29.14 1.21 35.15
CA CYS A 313 -30.22 0.33 35.60
C CYS A 313 -29.74 -0.47 36.81
N CYS A 314 -30.40 -0.18 37.94
CA CYS A 314 -30.71 -1.15 38.99
C CYS A 314 -31.53 -2.32 38.43
#